data_AF-A0A924STW4-F1
#
_entry.id   AF-A0A924STW4-F1
#
_cell.length_a   1.000
_cell.length_b   1.000
_cell.length_c   1.000
_cell.angle_alpha   90.00
_cell.angle_beta   90.00
_cell.angle_gamma   90.00
#
_symmetry.space_group_name_H-M   'P 1'
#
loop_
_entity.id
_entity.type
_entity.pdbx_description
1 polymer ?
#
loop_
_entity_poly.entity_id
_entity_poly.type
_entity_poly.pdbx_seq_one_letter_code
_entity_poly.pdbx_strand_id
1 'polypeptide(L)'
;TGKAMIVQLAENKFILIGTLCHFTFTPTGNNQNKSWQYLKVEEGNFENGEFKLLRILNGDETDWGGPRIGAKPAVLQATLILR
;
A
#
# COMPACT_ATOMS: atom_id res chain seq x y z
N THR A 1 9.96 8.29 -15.99
CA THR A 1 8.49 8.30 -15.86
C THR A 1 8.08 7.32 -14.78
N GLY A 2 7.04 7.61 -13.99
CA GLY A 2 6.56 6.72 -12.93
C GLY A 2 5.99 5.39 -13.45
N LYS A 3 5.96 4.38 -12.59
CA LYS A 3 5.37 3.05 -12.84
C LYS A 3 4.66 2.59 -11.57
N ALA A 4 3.51 1.96 -11.74
CA ALA A 4 2.71 1.43 -10.64
C ALA A 4 2.00 0.15 -11.08
N MET A 5 1.92 -0.81 -10.16
CA MET A 5 1.13 -2.02 -10.26
C MET A 5 0.48 -2.28 -8.90
N ILE A 6 -0.81 -2.63 -8.92
CA ILE A 6 -1.58 -2.98 -7.73
C ILE A 6 -2.13 -4.39 -7.96
N VAL A 7 -1.90 -5.29 -7.01
CA VAL A 7 -2.44 -6.66 -7.02
C VAL A 7 -3.29 -6.84 -5.76
N GLN A 8 -4.53 -7.27 -5.93
CA GLN A 8 -5.40 -7.57 -4.81
C GLN A 8 -5.12 -9.00 -4.29
N LEU A 9 -4.82 -9.12 -3.00
CA LEU A 9 -4.63 -10.41 -2.32
C LEU A 9 -5.90 -10.89 -1.61
N ALA A 10 -6.70 -9.95 -1.09
CA ALA A 10 -7.99 -10.16 -0.46
C ALA A 10 -8.79 -8.84 -0.49
N GLU A 11 -10.02 -8.81 0.05
CA GLU A 11 -10.93 -7.65 0.00
C GLU A 11 -10.25 -6.32 0.37
N ASN A 12 -9.48 -6.29 1.46
CA ASN A 12 -8.79 -5.10 1.96
C ASN A 12 -7.27 -5.25 2.04
N LYS A 13 -6.68 -6.17 1.25
CA LYS A 13 -5.24 -6.46 1.28
C LYS A 13 -4.66 -6.44 -0.12
N PHE A 14 -3.60 -5.68 -0.32
CA PHE A 14 -3.02 -5.41 -1.64
C PHE A 14 -1.49 -5.47 -1.62
N ILE A 15 -0.90 -5.85 -2.76
CA ILE A 15 0.51 -5.61 -3.08
C ILE A 15 0.61 -4.38 -3.99
N LEU A 16 1.48 -3.45 -3.62
CA LEU A 16 1.79 -2.23 -4.36
C LEU A 16 3.24 -2.32 -4.84
N ILE A 17 3.46 -2.22 -6.13
CA ILE A 17 4.80 -2.23 -6.73
C ILE A 17 4.93 -0.98 -7.57
N GLY A 18 6.00 -0.21 -7.36
CA GLY A 18 6.17 1.01 -8.14
C GLY A 18 7.52 1.67 -8.00
N THR A 19 7.69 2.75 -8.76
CA THR A 19 8.80 3.71 -8.69
C THR A 19 8.32 5.07 -9.15
N LEU A 20 8.79 6.14 -8.50
CA LEU A 20 8.40 7.53 -8.75
C LEU A 20 6.87 7.71 -8.78
N CYS A 21 6.19 7.19 -7.76
CA CYS A 21 4.73 7.15 -7.69
C CYS A 21 4.22 7.28 -6.25
N HIS A 22 2.92 7.50 -6.11
CA HIS A 22 2.22 7.65 -4.85
C HIS A 22 0.94 6.81 -4.91
N PHE A 23 0.72 5.97 -3.90
CA PHE A 23 -0.49 5.17 -3.80
C PHE A 23 -1.45 5.78 -2.79
N THR A 24 -2.72 5.87 -3.18
CA THR A 24 -3.81 6.26 -2.30
C THR A 24 -4.99 5.32 -2.50
N PHE A 25 -5.79 5.13 -1.46
CA PHE A 25 -7.02 4.35 -1.49
C PHE A 25 -8.19 5.24 -1.14
N THR A 26 -9.36 4.92 -1.66
CA THR A 26 -10.63 5.51 -1.21
C THR A 26 -11.71 4.44 -1.25
N PRO A 27 -12.57 4.34 -0.21
CA PRO A 27 -13.72 3.45 -0.23
C PRO A 27 -14.65 3.73 -1.40
N THR A 28 -15.21 2.67 -1.98
CA THR A 28 -16.15 2.74 -3.11
C THR A 28 -17.46 2.02 -2.80
N GLY A 29 -18.47 2.19 -3.65
CA GLY A 29 -19.78 1.52 -3.52
C GLY A 29 -20.50 1.88 -2.22
N ASN A 30 -21.06 0.88 -1.53
CA ASN A 30 -21.80 1.06 -0.27
C ASN A 30 -20.94 1.60 0.89
N ASN A 31 -19.62 1.64 0.73
CA ASN A 31 -18.70 2.20 1.71
C ASN A 31 -18.19 3.59 1.30
N GLN A 32 -18.68 4.16 0.20
CA GLN A 32 -18.33 5.51 -0.22
C GLN A 32 -18.56 6.50 0.93
N ASN A 33 -17.60 7.42 1.11
CA ASN A 33 -17.57 8.43 2.17
C ASN A 33 -17.46 7.90 3.61
N LYS A 34 -17.33 6.58 3.84
CA LYS A 34 -17.02 6.06 5.18
C LYS A 34 -15.58 6.37 5.56
N SER A 35 -15.36 6.59 6.85
CA SER A 35 -14.04 6.69 7.44
C SER A 35 -13.28 5.38 7.22
N TRP A 36 -12.01 5.49 6.89
CA TRP A 36 -11.12 4.35 6.66
C TRP A 36 -9.69 4.74 7.03
N GLN A 37 -8.82 3.75 7.20
CA GLN A 37 -7.41 3.96 7.45
C GLN A 37 -6.56 2.81 6.89
N TYR A 38 -5.27 3.05 6.71
CA TYR A 38 -4.30 1.97 6.61
C TYR A 38 -4.22 1.26 7.96
N LEU A 39 -4.56 -0.03 7.98
CA LEU A 39 -4.34 -0.86 9.16
C LEU A 39 -2.86 -1.20 9.32
N LYS A 40 -2.19 -1.50 8.19
CA LYS A 40 -0.77 -1.83 8.15
C LYS A 40 -0.21 -1.62 6.75
N VAL A 41 0.98 -1.03 6.64
CA VAL A 41 1.74 -0.95 5.38
C VAL A 41 3.14 -1.51 5.62
N GLU A 42 3.50 -2.54 4.88
CA GLU A 42 4.74 -3.29 5.06
C GLU A 42 5.60 -3.15 3.79
N GLU A 43 6.78 -2.56 3.89
CA GLU A 43 7.79 -2.64 2.82
C GLU A 43 8.56 -3.95 2.95
N GLY A 44 8.85 -4.60 1.82
CA GLY A 44 9.55 -5.87 1.82
C GLY A 44 9.92 -6.37 0.43
N ASN A 45 10.27 -7.65 0.35
CA ASN A 45 10.64 -8.34 -0.87
C ASN A 45 10.14 -9.78 -0.86
N PHE A 46 9.99 -10.37 -2.03
CA PHE A 46 9.64 -11.79 -2.14
C PHE A 46 10.90 -12.64 -2.21
N GLU A 47 10.97 -13.65 -1.36
CA GLU A 47 12.01 -14.68 -1.37
C GLU A 47 11.32 -16.04 -1.44
N ASN A 48 11.61 -16.82 -2.48
CA ASN A 48 10.99 -18.13 -2.72
C ASN A 48 9.43 -18.10 -2.69
N GLY A 49 8.84 -16.99 -3.18
CA GLY A 49 7.39 -16.82 -3.21
C GLY A 49 6.78 -16.32 -1.89
N GLU A 50 7.57 -16.17 -0.83
CA GLU A 50 7.11 -15.63 0.45
C GLU A 50 7.50 -14.16 0.60
N PHE A 51 6.57 -13.35 1.09
CA PHE A 51 6.85 -11.95 1.41
C PHE A 51 7.65 -11.84 2.70
N LYS A 52 8.86 -11.30 2.61
CA LYS A 52 9.73 -10.99 3.75
C LYS A 52 9.62 -9.50 4.07
N LEU A 53 9.15 -9.21 5.28
CA LEU A 53 9.04 -7.86 5.81
C LEU A 53 10.43 -7.25 6.00
N LEU A 54 10.63 -6.04 5.48
CA LEU A 54 11.79 -5.22 5.76
C LEU A 54 11.49 -4.18 6.85
N ARG A 55 10.41 -3.41 6.68
CA ARG A 55 9.96 -2.40 7.65
C ARG A 55 8.46 -2.11 7.53
N ILE A 56 7.89 -1.54 8.58
CA ILE A 56 6.52 -1.03 8.59
C ILE A 56 6.57 0.47 8.30
N LEU A 57 5.75 0.93 7.35
CA LEU A 57 5.56 2.36 7.07
C LEU A 57 4.39 2.88 7.93
N ASN A 58 4.57 4.04 8.56
CA ASN A 58 3.54 4.69 9.37
C ASN A 58 3.82 6.20 9.52
N GLY A 59 2.84 6.95 10.05
CA GLY A 59 2.96 8.40 10.24
C GLY A 59 3.13 9.12 8.91
N ASP A 60 4.15 9.99 8.78
CA ASP A 60 4.43 10.75 7.56
C ASP A 60 4.52 9.88 6.29
N GLU A 61 4.94 8.62 6.41
CA GLU A 61 5.04 7.71 5.27
C GLU A 61 3.66 7.25 4.74
N THR A 62 2.57 7.46 5.49
CA THR A 62 1.20 7.06 5.12
C THR A 62 0.16 8.18 5.20
N ASP A 63 0.40 9.20 6.01
CA ASP A 63 -0.60 10.22 6.37
C ASP A 63 -0.79 11.28 5.27
N TRP A 64 0.23 11.49 4.44
CA TRP A 64 0.19 12.44 3.32
C TRP A 64 -0.45 11.83 2.07
N GLY A 65 -1.66 11.25 2.21
CA GLY A 65 -2.39 10.65 1.09
C GLY A 65 -1.96 9.22 0.75
N GLY A 66 -1.12 8.59 1.56
CA GLY A 66 -0.65 7.20 1.40
C GLY A 66 0.85 7.08 1.08
N PRO A 67 1.36 5.86 0.86
CA PRO A 67 2.79 5.64 0.71
C PRO A 67 3.33 6.09 -0.65
N ARG A 68 4.40 6.89 -0.59
CA ARG A 68 5.18 7.33 -1.75
C ARG A 68 6.38 6.41 -1.98
N ILE A 69 6.57 5.95 -3.22
CA ILE A 69 7.76 5.22 -3.64
C ILE A 69 8.65 6.14 -4.49
N GLY A 70 9.90 6.29 -4.05
CA GLY A 70 10.92 7.11 -4.70
C GLY A 70 11.50 6.48 -5.98
N ALA A 71 12.70 6.90 -6.36
CA ALA A 71 13.37 6.40 -7.57
C ALA A 71 13.73 4.91 -7.48
N LYS A 72 14.10 4.44 -6.28
CA LYS A 72 14.33 3.01 -6.02
C LYS A 72 12.97 2.28 -6.02
N PRO A 73 12.76 1.28 -6.88
CA PRO A 73 11.53 0.50 -6.84
C PRO A 73 11.37 -0.22 -5.50
N ALA A 74 10.13 -0.33 -5.04
CA ALA A 74 9.81 -1.02 -3.80
C ALA A 74 8.51 -1.83 -3.95
N VAL A 75 8.34 -2.80 -3.05
CA VAL A 75 7.13 -3.60 -2.90
C VAL A 75 6.55 -3.31 -1.53
N LEU A 76 5.28 -2.93 -1.48
CA LEU A 76 4.52 -2.72 -0.26
C LEU A 76 3.37 -3.71 -0.17
N GLN A 77 3.13 -4.28 1.00
CA GLN A 77 1.88 -4.97 1.32
C GLN A 77 1.03 -4.04 2.19
N ALA A 78 -0.12 -3.60 1.68
CA ALA A 78 -1.02 -2.69 2.37
C ALA A 78 -2.30 -3.42 2.79
N THR A 79 -2.67 -3.28 4.06
CA THR A 79 -3.96 -3.74 4.60
C THR A 79 -4.76 -2.52 5.04
N LEU A 80 -6.03 -2.46 4.65
CA LEU A 80 -6.95 -1.36 4.94
C LEU A 80 -8.03 -1.81 5.92
N ILE A 81 -8.64 -0.87 6.61
CA ILE A 81 -9.80 -1.12 7.46
C ILE A 81 -10.77 0.06 7.39
N LEU A 82 -12.07 -0.24 7.35
CA LEU A 82 -13.13 0.74 7.55
C LEU A 82 -13.23 1.07 9.05
N ARG A 83 -13.45 2.35 9.38
CA ARG A 83 -13.78 2.79 10.74
C ARG A 83 -15.27 2.99 10.92
#